data_AF-A0A031LRJ3-F1
#
_entry.id   AF-A0A031LRJ3-F1
#
_cell.length_a   1.000
_cell.length_b   1.000
_cell.length_c   1.000
_cell.angle_alpha   90.00
_cell.angle_beta   90.00
_cell.angle_gamma   90.00
#
_symmetry.space_group_name_H-M   'P 1'
#
loop_
_entity.id
_entity.type
_entity.pdbx_description
1 polymer ?
#
loop_
_entity_poly.entity_id
_entity_poly.type
_entity_poly.pdbx_seq_one_letter_code
_entity_poly.pdbx_strand_id
1 'polypeptide(L)'
;MNYFIFILLTGFVLFFVWRLFSPQFITLSNFALIKINEVIGKPVIKEFLFNGTVQANPTHQQKINIGSHKHSIYVIDTVTHKINFTLSDNKREYSLKQYCLTQNLNLNIQKYKIQIEGYNSFLGFSAQQNQHLSNHVSAQQNINLDLNTLNSCELIYYNLPRL
;
A
#
# COMPACT_ATOMS: atom_id res chain seq x y z
N MET A 1 -37.13 -30.28 -53.56
CA MET A 1 -36.44 -30.72 -52.34
C MET A 1 -35.07 -30.05 -52.08
N ASN A 2 -34.47 -29.29 -53.02
CA ASN A 2 -33.09 -28.78 -52.83
C ASN A 2 -32.97 -27.49 -51.98
N TYR A 3 -34.00 -26.66 -51.89
CA TYR A 3 -33.94 -25.39 -51.13
C TYR A 3 -33.86 -25.60 -49.61
N PHE A 4 -34.49 -26.65 -49.09
CA PHE A 4 -34.52 -26.91 -47.65
C PHE A 4 -33.14 -27.33 -47.10
N ILE A 5 -32.40 -28.11 -47.89
CA ILE A 5 -31.03 -28.54 -47.56
C ILE A 5 -30.07 -27.35 -47.56
N PHE A 6 -30.25 -26.40 -48.48
CA PHE A 6 -29.41 -25.20 -48.57
C PHE A 6 -29.61 -24.25 -47.37
N ILE A 7 -30.85 -24.10 -46.89
CA ILE A 7 -31.17 -23.29 -45.70
C ILE A 7 -30.57 -23.92 -44.42
N LEU A 8 -30.62 -25.25 -44.30
CA LEU A 8 -30.01 -25.95 -43.17
C LEU A 8 -28.49 -25.82 -43.16
N LEU A 9 -27.84 -25.97 -44.31
CA LEU A 9 -26.38 -25.83 -44.45
C LEU A 9 -25.92 -24.39 -44.16
N THR A 10 -26.62 -23.39 -44.69
CA THR A 10 -26.29 -21.98 -44.43
C THR A 10 -26.50 -21.60 -42.97
N GLY A 11 -27.59 -22.06 -42.35
CA GLY A 11 -27.83 -21.90 -40.91
C GLY A 11 -26.75 -22.56 -40.04
N PHE A 12 -26.31 -23.78 -40.42
CA PHE A 12 -25.27 -24.51 -39.69
C PHE A 12 -23.90 -23.81 -39.79
N VAL A 13 -23.55 -23.30 -40.97
CA VAL A 13 -22.30 -22.54 -41.17
C VAL A 13 -22.32 -21.24 -40.37
N LEU A 14 -23.42 -20.49 -40.40
CA LEU A 14 -23.56 -19.26 -39.61
C LEU A 14 -23.49 -19.53 -38.10
N PHE A 15 -24.08 -20.61 -37.62
CA PHE A 15 -23.98 -21.03 -36.22
C PHE A 15 -22.54 -21.39 -35.83
N PHE A 16 -21.82 -22.12 -36.68
CA PHE A 16 -20.43 -22.48 -36.42
C PHE A 16 -19.50 -21.27 -36.43
N VAL A 17 -19.68 -20.36 -37.38
CA VAL A 17 -18.95 -19.09 -37.44
C VAL A 17 -19.22 -18.28 -36.17
N TRP A 18 -20.48 -18.12 -35.75
CA TRP A 18 -20.79 -17.41 -34.51
C TRP A 18 -20.15 -18.06 -33.28
N ARG A 19 -20.14 -19.40 -33.19
CA ARG A 19 -19.53 -20.12 -32.06
C ARG A 19 -18.00 -20.00 -32.02
N LEU A 20 -17.34 -19.88 -33.17
CA LEU A 20 -15.89 -19.70 -33.26
C LEU A 20 -15.45 -18.28 -32.89
N PHE A 21 -16.26 -17.26 -33.24
CA PHE A 21 -15.96 -15.86 -32.92
C PHE A 21 -16.43 -15.43 -31.53
N SER A 22 -17.47 -16.05 -30.96
CA SER A 22 -18.02 -15.65 -29.65
C SER A 22 -17.04 -15.68 -28.48
N PRO A 23 -16.14 -16.68 -28.30
CA PRO A 23 -15.23 -16.67 -27.16
C PRO A 23 -14.17 -15.57 -27.26
N GLN A 24 -13.78 -15.15 -28.47
CA GLN A 24 -12.83 -14.06 -28.68
C GLN A 24 -13.45 -12.69 -28.38
N PHE A 25 -14.75 -12.50 -28.67
CA PHE A 25 -15.48 -11.29 -28.30
C PHE A 25 -15.67 -11.16 -26.77
N ILE A 26 -15.85 -12.27 -26.05
CA ILE A 26 -15.99 -12.25 -24.59
C ILE A 26 -14.66 -11.90 -23.89
N THR A 27 -13.53 -12.35 -24.42
CA THR A 27 -12.21 -12.00 -23.86
C THR A 27 -11.82 -10.56 -24.20
N LEU A 28 -12.08 -10.10 -25.43
CA LEU A 28 -11.86 -8.70 -25.83
C LEU A 28 -12.75 -7.72 -25.06
N SER A 29 -14.01 -8.05 -24.78
CA SER A 29 -14.91 -7.17 -24.02
C SER A 29 -14.46 -7.01 -22.57
N ASN A 30 -13.97 -8.07 -21.93
CA ASN A 30 -13.38 -7.99 -20.59
C ASN A 30 -12.10 -7.16 -20.57
N PHE A 31 -11.23 -7.30 -21.57
CA PHE A 31 -10.00 -6.50 -21.67
C PHE A 31 -10.29 -5.03 -21.98
N ALA A 32 -11.29 -4.75 -22.83
CA ALA A 32 -11.75 -3.41 -23.13
C ALA A 32 -12.43 -2.74 -21.93
N LEU A 33 -13.24 -3.48 -21.15
CA LEU A 33 -13.84 -2.98 -19.91
C LEU A 33 -12.77 -2.62 -18.86
N ILE A 34 -11.70 -3.42 -18.75
CA ILE A 34 -10.56 -3.12 -17.86
C ILE A 34 -9.86 -1.83 -18.32
N LYS A 35 -9.59 -1.67 -19.63
CA LYS A 35 -8.99 -0.44 -20.18
C LYS A 35 -9.91 0.78 -20.07
N ILE A 36 -11.22 0.64 -20.23
CA ILE A 36 -12.19 1.74 -20.10
C ILE A 36 -12.28 2.17 -18.63
N ASN A 37 -12.23 1.24 -17.67
CA ASN A 37 -12.15 1.57 -16.25
C ASN A 37 -10.81 2.25 -15.87
N GLU A 38 -9.71 1.91 -16.54
CA GLU A 38 -8.42 2.65 -16.42
C GLU A 38 -8.50 4.08 -16.98
N VAL A 39 -9.23 4.31 -18.07
CA VAL A 39 -9.26 5.60 -18.77
C VAL A 39 -10.34 6.56 -18.23
N ILE A 40 -11.44 6.04 -17.68
CA ILE A 40 -12.54 6.85 -17.14
C ILE A 40 -12.34 7.21 -15.66
N GLY A 41 -11.37 6.59 -14.97
CA GLY A 41 -10.92 7.04 -13.65
C GLY A 41 -12.07 7.18 -12.65
N LYS A 42 -12.87 6.12 -12.46
CA LYS A 42 -13.80 6.09 -11.33
C LYS A 42 -13.00 5.75 -10.08
N PRO A 43 -13.10 6.57 -9.02
CA PRO A 43 -12.47 6.21 -7.76
C PRO A 43 -13.05 4.89 -7.27
N VAL A 44 -12.16 4.00 -6.84
CA VAL A 44 -12.46 2.73 -6.23
C VAL A 44 -11.99 2.79 -4.78
N ILE A 45 -12.85 2.37 -3.87
CA ILE A 45 -12.51 2.21 -2.47
C ILE A 45 -11.90 0.82 -2.29
N LYS A 46 -10.69 0.78 -1.75
CA LYS A 46 -9.98 -0.46 -1.46
C LYS A 46 -9.69 -0.57 0.04
N GLU A 47 -9.95 -1.75 0.59
CA GLU A 47 -9.62 -2.05 1.98
C GLU A 47 -8.16 -2.48 2.12
N PHE A 48 -7.48 -1.87 3.09
CA PHE A 48 -6.17 -2.30 3.54
C PHE A 48 -6.22 -2.61 5.02
N LEU A 49 -5.52 -3.66 5.43
CA LEU A 49 -5.21 -3.95 6.82
C LEU A 49 -3.98 -3.13 7.19
N PHE A 50 -4.14 -2.23 8.16
CA PHE A 50 -3.03 -1.53 8.78
C PHE A 50 -2.56 -2.31 10.00
N ASN A 51 -1.26 -2.53 10.07
CA ASN A 51 -0.60 -3.17 11.18
C ASN A 51 0.65 -2.38 11.55
N GLY A 52 1.08 -2.49 12.80
CA GLY A 52 2.36 -1.94 13.22
C GLY A 52 3.01 -2.74 14.32
N THR A 53 4.33 -2.61 14.38
CA THR A 53 5.16 -3.29 15.37
C THR A 53 6.04 -2.25 16.05
N VAL A 54 6.13 -2.37 17.38
CA VAL A 54 6.98 -1.53 18.23
C VAL A 54 8.15 -2.36 18.69
N GLN A 55 9.36 -1.85 18.50
CA GLN A 55 10.60 -2.48 18.93
C GLN A 55 11.38 -1.50 19.78
N ALA A 56 11.87 -1.95 20.94
CA ALA A 56 12.79 -1.15 21.74
C ALA A 56 14.09 -0.94 20.95
N ASN A 57 14.66 0.26 21.03
CA ASN A 57 15.91 0.58 20.36
C ASN A 57 17.10 0.08 21.18
N PRO A 58 17.87 -0.91 20.69
CA PRO A 58 18.96 -1.51 21.48
C PRO A 58 20.12 -0.54 21.73
N THR A 59 20.25 0.50 20.90
CA THR A 59 21.30 1.52 21.00
C THR A 59 20.89 2.75 21.79
N HIS A 60 19.70 2.76 22.41
CA HIS A 60 19.23 3.90 23.20
C HIS A 60 20.26 4.29 24.28
N GLN A 61 20.60 5.57 24.36
CA GLN A 61 21.63 6.16 25.22
C GLN A 61 23.06 5.65 24.97
N GLN A 62 23.28 4.90 23.89
CA GLN A 62 24.63 4.49 23.50
C GLN A 62 25.26 5.51 22.55
N LYS A 63 26.58 5.62 22.64
CA LYS A 63 27.39 6.40 21.69
C LYS A 63 27.52 5.59 20.40
N ILE A 64 26.92 6.08 19.32
CA ILE A 64 26.97 5.46 18.00
C ILE A 64 27.87 6.28 17.07
N ASN A 65 28.62 5.59 16.21
CA ASN A 65 29.39 6.20 15.13
C ASN A 65 28.52 6.21 13.86
N ILE A 66 28.12 7.39 13.42
CA ILE A 66 27.43 7.61 12.16
C ILE A 66 28.47 8.19 11.20
N GLY A 67 29.03 7.34 10.35
CA GLY A 67 30.08 7.77 9.43
C GLY A 67 30.68 6.65 8.61
N SER A 68 31.53 7.04 7.66
CA SER A 68 32.38 6.12 6.90
C SER A 68 33.80 6.13 7.46
N HIS A 69 34.64 5.19 7.03
CA HIS A 69 36.05 5.11 7.43
C HIS A 69 36.84 6.44 7.30
N LYS A 70 36.39 7.39 6.48
CA LYS A 70 37.05 8.69 6.29
C LYS A 70 36.45 9.83 7.12
N HIS A 71 35.22 9.69 7.59
CA HIS A 71 34.50 10.70 8.38
C HIS A 71 33.57 9.99 9.36
N SER A 72 33.99 9.86 10.61
CA SER A 72 33.20 9.31 11.70
C SER A 72 32.64 10.44 12.57
N ILE A 73 31.33 10.48 12.74
CA ILE A 73 30.66 11.40 13.66
C ILE A 73 30.10 10.55 14.80
N TYR A 74 30.34 10.97 16.04
CA TYR A 74 29.73 10.30 17.19
C TYR A 74 28.50 11.06 17.65
N VAL A 75 27.44 10.33 17.95
CA VAL A 75 26.21 10.88 18.54
C VAL A 75 25.69 9.94 19.63
N ILE A 76 24.87 10.47 20.53
CA ILE A 76 24.11 9.65 21.50
C ILE A 76 22.74 9.40 20.90
N ASP A 77 22.35 8.13 20.80
CA ASP A 77 21.03 7.78 20.29
C ASP A 77 19.94 8.10 21.33
N THR A 78 19.10 9.08 21.03
CA THR A 78 17.99 9.52 21.89
C THR A 78 16.68 8.77 21.62
N VAL A 79 16.66 7.85 20.65
CA VAL A 79 15.46 7.08 20.30
C VAL A 79 15.26 5.95 21.29
N THR A 80 14.08 5.87 21.89
CA THR A 80 13.69 4.79 22.80
C THR A 80 13.06 3.62 22.05
N HIS A 81 12.19 3.91 21.08
CA HIS A 81 11.45 2.91 20.32
C HIS A 81 11.42 3.21 18.83
N LYS A 82 11.43 2.13 18.05
CA LYS A 82 11.34 2.08 16.60
C LYS A 82 10.01 1.44 16.22
N ILE A 83 9.28 2.08 15.31
CA ILE A 83 7.92 1.72 14.95
C ILE A 83 7.85 1.49 13.44
N ASN A 84 7.52 0.27 13.05
CA ASN A 84 7.33 -0.12 11.67
C ASN A 84 5.84 -0.32 11.41
N PHE A 85 5.32 0.31 10.36
CA PHE A 85 3.95 0.12 9.92
C PHE A 85 3.93 -0.62 8.58
N THR A 86 2.94 -1.49 8.42
CA THR A 86 2.66 -2.16 7.16
C THR A 86 1.20 -2.00 6.79
N LEU A 87 0.97 -1.83 5.49
CA LEU A 87 -0.35 -1.90 4.88
C LEU A 87 -0.41 -3.18 4.07
N SER A 88 -1.43 -4.00 4.26
CA SER A 88 -1.64 -5.18 3.43
C SER A 88 -3.03 -5.21 2.83
N ASP A 89 -3.12 -5.68 1.59
CA ASP A 89 -4.37 -6.13 1.00
C ASP A 89 -4.28 -7.65 0.78
N ASN A 90 -5.32 -8.26 0.22
CA ASN A 90 -5.34 -9.71 -0.02
C ASN A 90 -4.27 -10.22 -1.01
N LYS A 91 -3.51 -9.33 -1.65
CA LYS A 91 -2.55 -9.65 -2.71
C LYS A 91 -1.11 -9.23 -2.38
N ARG A 92 -0.91 -8.18 -1.58
CA ARG A 92 0.39 -7.52 -1.37
C ARG A 92 0.48 -6.87 0.01
N GLU A 93 1.71 -6.79 0.51
CA GLU A 93 2.08 -6.02 1.70
C GLU A 93 3.01 -4.87 1.29
N TYR A 94 2.81 -3.71 1.92
CA TYR A 94 3.51 -2.46 1.67
C TYR A 94 4.08 -1.96 2.99
N SER A 95 5.40 -1.97 3.12
CA SER A 95 6.08 -1.39 4.28
C SER A 95 6.06 0.14 4.17
N LEU A 96 5.56 0.80 5.22
CA LEU A 96 5.60 2.25 5.33
C LEU A 96 6.93 2.71 5.91
N LYS A 97 7.17 4.03 5.87
CA LYS A 97 8.32 4.64 6.53
C LYS A 97 8.33 4.31 8.03
N GLN A 98 9.54 4.09 8.56
CA GLN A 98 9.76 3.84 9.98
C GLN A 98 9.67 5.14 10.79
N TYR A 99 8.96 5.07 11.91
CA TYR A 99 8.83 6.16 12.86
C TYR A 99 9.58 5.85 14.15
N CYS A 100 10.06 6.90 14.81
CA CYS A 100 10.86 6.79 16.02
C CYS A 100 10.19 7.60 17.14
N LEU A 101 10.23 7.03 18.34
CA LEU A 101 9.80 7.69 19.56
C LEU A 101 11.01 7.96 20.44
N THR A 102 11.10 9.16 21.02
CA THR A 102 12.15 9.54 21.99
C THR A 102 11.67 9.44 23.43
N GLN A 103 10.35 9.46 23.65
CA GLN A 103 9.74 9.31 24.97
C GLN A 103 9.61 7.83 25.34
N ASN A 104 9.72 7.49 26.62
CA ASN A 104 9.50 6.13 27.09
C ASN A 104 8.00 5.90 27.34
N LEU A 105 7.25 5.58 26.28
CA LEU A 105 5.82 5.29 26.36
C LEU A 105 5.54 3.85 25.91
N ASN A 106 4.66 3.16 26.63
CA ASN A 106 4.14 1.87 26.20
C ASN A 106 3.13 2.07 25.07
N LEU A 107 3.58 1.79 23.86
CA LEU A 107 2.76 1.85 22.66
C LEU A 107 2.05 0.51 22.42
N ASN A 108 0.76 0.57 22.11
CA ASN A 108 0.00 -0.58 21.64
C ASN A 108 -0.66 -0.20 20.32
N ILE A 109 -0.23 -0.86 19.24
CA ILE A 109 -0.71 -0.58 17.90
C ILE A 109 -1.88 -1.50 17.62
N GLN A 110 -3.07 -0.91 17.49
CA GLN A 110 -4.24 -1.67 17.10
C GLN A 110 -4.19 -1.98 15.60
N LYS A 111 -4.62 -3.19 15.26
CA LYS A 111 -4.87 -3.58 13.86
C LYS A 111 -6.24 -3.07 13.46
N TYR A 112 -6.32 -2.30 12.39
CA TYR A 112 -7.58 -1.81 11.87
C TYR A 112 -7.60 -1.89 10.34
N LYS A 113 -8.81 -1.97 9.81
CA LYS A 113 -9.05 -1.85 8.38
C LYS A 113 -9.21 -0.38 8.02
N ILE A 114 -8.51 0.06 7.00
CA ILE A 114 -8.70 1.36 6.39
C ILE A 114 -9.26 1.22 4.99
N GLN A 115 -10.10 2.16 4.62
CA GLN A 115 -10.64 2.28 3.29
C GLN A 115 -9.96 3.47 2.61
N ILE A 116 -9.19 3.17 1.57
CA ILE A 116 -8.49 4.18 0.78
C ILE A 116 -9.21 4.31 -0.55
N GLU A 117 -9.58 5.54 -0.91
CA GLU A 117 -10.11 5.89 -2.22
C GLU A 117 -8.96 6.16 -3.20
N GLY A 118 -9.04 5.55 -4.38
CA GLY A 118 -7.99 5.68 -5.39
C GLY A 118 -8.37 5.06 -6.72
N TYR A 119 -7.38 4.90 -7.60
CA TYR A 119 -7.59 4.37 -8.94
C TYR A 119 -6.76 3.10 -9.15
N ASN A 120 -7.34 2.13 -9.84
CA ASN A 120 -6.58 0.98 -10.33
C ASN A 120 -5.83 1.40 -11.60
N SER A 121 -4.52 1.21 -11.60
CA SER A 121 -3.65 1.35 -12.76
C SER A 121 -2.99 0.01 -13.07
N PHE A 122 -2.45 -0.13 -14.28
CA PHE A 122 -1.62 -1.27 -14.67
C PHE A 122 -0.46 -1.55 -13.69
N LEU A 123 0.10 -0.50 -13.08
CA LEU A 123 1.20 -0.62 -12.10
C LEU A 123 0.71 -0.97 -10.69
N GLY A 124 -0.59 -0.88 -10.43
CA GLY A 124 -1.21 -1.17 -9.14
C GLY A 124 -2.23 -0.10 -8.72
N PHE A 125 -2.55 -0.09 -7.43
CA PHE A 125 -3.49 0.87 -6.86
C PHE A 125 -2.77 2.20 -6.53
N SER A 126 -3.32 3.32 -6.99
CA SER A 126 -2.83 4.67 -6.67
C SER A 126 -3.88 5.41 -5.85
N ALA A 127 -3.51 5.92 -4.68
CA ALA A 127 -4.43 6.67 -3.81
C ALA A 127 -4.69 8.07 -4.40
N GLN A 128 -5.95 8.53 -4.34
CA GLN A 128 -6.35 9.84 -4.87
C GLN A 128 -5.92 10.99 -3.95
N GLN A 129 -5.78 10.73 -2.66
CA GLN A 129 -5.37 11.73 -1.67
C GLN A 129 -4.24 11.17 -0.80
N ASN A 130 -3.28 12.05 -0.46
CA ASN A 130 -2.31 11.78 0.60
C ASN A 130 -3.06 11.66 1.93
N GLN A 131 -3.57 10.47 2.23
CA GLN A 131 -4.12 10.20 3.54
C GLN A 131 -2.98 10.14 4.55
N HIS A 132 -3.02 11.03 5.54
CA HIS A 132 -2.14 10.97 6.68
C HIS A 132 -2.52 9.75 7.53
N LEU A 133 -1.97 8.59 7.16
CA LEU A 133 -2.10 7.30 7.85
C LEU A 133 -1.76 7.40 9.35
N SER A 134 -0.93 8.38 9.71
CA SER A 134 -0.57 8.74 11.09
C SER A 134 -1.77 9.10 11.96
N ASN A 135 -2.86 9.64 11.38
CA ASN A 135 -4.06 10.05 12.15
C ASN A 135 -4.87 8.86 12.69
N HIS A 136 -4.48 7.64 12.34
CA HIS A 136 -5.15 6.42 12.78
C HIS A 136 -4.31 5.61 13.78
N VAL A 137 -3.19 6.15 14.25
CA VAL A 137 -2.31 5.50 15.25
C VAL A 137 -2.66 6.01 16.65
N SER A 138 -3.34 5.18 17.44
CA SER A 138 -3.60 5.45 18.87
C SER A 138 -2.64 4.66 19.77
N ALA A 139 -1.99 5.33 20.72
CA ALA A 139 -1.29 4.64 21.82
C ALA A 139 -2.28 4.26 22.93
N GLN A 140 -1.94 3.24 23.72
CA GLN A 140 -2.78 2.78 24.82
C GLN A 140 -3.02 3.95 25.79
N GLN A 141 -4.30 4.28 26.02
CA GLN A 141 -4.90 5.43 26.75
C GLN A 141 -5.71 6.44 25.90
N ASN A 142 -6.20 6.11 24.70
CA ASN A 142 -6.98 7.06 23.86
C ASN A 142 -6.27 8.39 23.59
N ILE A 143 -4.94 8.41 23.74
CA ILE A 143 -4.11 9.55 23.36
C ILE A 143 -3.80 9.34 21.89
N ASN A 144 -4.48 10.10 21.03
CA ASN A 144 -4.06 10.23 19.64
C ASN A 144 -2.63 10.74 19.65
N LEU A 145 -1.70 9.95 19.13
CA LEU A 145 -0.34 10.41 18.94
C LEU A 145 -0.37 11.45 17.83
N ASP A 146 -0.45 12.72 18.22
CA ASP A 146 -0.29 13.83 17.29
C ASP A 146 1.08 13.69 16.60
N LEU A 147 1.14 14.02 15.30
CA LEU A 147 2.35 13.85 14.46
C LEU A 147 3.61 14.44 15.09
N ASN A 148 3.45 15.42 15.99
CA ASN A 148 4.52 16.05 16.74
C ASN A 148 5.29 15.08 17.67
N THR A 149 4.68 13.95 18.04
CA THR A 149 5.30 12.91 18.88
C THR A 149 5.92 11.77 18.07
N LEU A 150 5.41 11.51 16.86
CA LEU A 150 5.89 10.49 15.93
C LEU A 150 6.71 11.12 14.81
N ASN A 151 8.00 11.32 15.07
CA ASN A 151 8.91 11.80 14.05
C ASN A 151 9.42 10.65 13.18
N SER A 152 9.61 10.91 11.89
CA SER A 152 10.31 9.95 11.02
C SER A 152 11.71 9.73 11.57
N CYS A 153 12.12 8.46 11.70
CA CYS A 153 13.47 8.14 12.19
C CYS A 153 14.56 8.84 11.36
N GLU A 154 14.34 8.93 10.04
CA GLU A 154 15.26 9.60 9.11
C GLU A 154 15.50 11.07 9.52
N LEU A 155 14.45 11.80 9.89
CA LEU A 155 14.55 13.20 10.32
C LEU A 155 15.26 13.34 11.67
N ILE A 156 15.01 12.43 12.60
CA ILE A 156 15.70 12.43 13.90
C ILE A 156 17.20 12.23 13.67
N TYR A 157 17.58 11.17 12.97
CA TYR A 157 18.99 10.84 12.73
C TYR A 157 19.71 11.89 11.87
N TYR A 158 19.01 12.54 10.94
CA TYR A 158 19.59 13.64 10.14
C TYR A 158 19.92 14.88 10.99
N ASN A 159 19.08 15.19 11.98
CA ASN A 159 19.20 16.39 12.82
C ASN A 159 19.95 16.14 14.14
N LEU A 160 20.60 14.99 14.32
CA LEU A 160 21.32 14.71 15.57
C LEU A 160 22.48 15.70 15.78
N PRO A 161 22.58 16.32 16.97
CA PRO A 161 23.71 17.18 17.31
C PRO A 161 24.99 16.34 17.31
N ARG A 162 26.00 16.85 16.60
CA ARG A 162 27.31 16.20 16.46
C ARG A 162 28.14 16.51 17.71
N LEU A 163 28.69 15.47 18.35
CA LEU A 163 29.60 15.58 19.50
C LEU A 163 31.05 15.77 19.07
#